data_AF-A0A5E4LYK5-F1
#
_entry.id   AF-A0A5E4LYK5-F1
#
_cell.length_a   1.000
_cell.length_b   1.000
_cell.length_c   1.000
_cell.angle_alpha   90.00
_cell.angle_beta   90.00
_cell.angle_gamma   90.00
#
_symmetry.space_group_name_H-M   'P 1'
#
loop_
_entity.id
_entity.type
_entity.pdbx_description
1 polymer ?
#
loop_
_entity_poly.entity_id
_entity_poly.type
_entity_poly.pdbx_seq_one_letter_code
_entity_poly.pdbx_strand_id
1 'polypeptide(L)'
;MLVHGFHRVAEEVRSYFNTVDQLISSVKQVFLKTPYRTRIIKNEAPDIPMPPQPILTRWGTWLNAAKYYCENYEVTKSIINKLDENDASSIKKAKDIFYHPDLKANLAFISSNYNFLSTYITRLEKQNMMLSESISIVKTVKEKLPSPQGAKGKAIYKKLENVLSKKIKDLKLLKTFPIF
;
A
#
# COMPACT_ATOMS: atom_id res chain seq x y z
N MET A 1 -0.08 16.50 -11.02
CA MET A 1 0.35 16.64 -9.62
C MET A 1 1.34 15.53 -9.25
N LEU A 2 2.41 15.84 -8.52
CA LEU A 2 3.48 14.90 -8.10
C LEU A 2 2.94 13.68 -7.33
N VAL A 3 1.92 13.90 -6.51
CA VAL A 3 1.21 12.85 -5.76
C VAL A 3 0.61 11.75 -6.67
N HIS A 4 0.06 12.09 -7.83
CA HIS A 4 -0.45 11.09 -8.78
C HIS A 4 0.68 10.20 -9.29
N GLY A 5 1.86 10.78 -9.49
CA GLY A 5 3.06 10.04 -9.83
C GLY A 5 3.44 9.00 -8.77
N PHE A 6 3.37 9.38 -7.50
CA PHE A 6 3.68 8.48 -6.38
C PHE A 6 2.62 7.39 -6.23
N HIS A 7 1.33 7.71 -6.43
CA HIS A 7 0.27 6.71 -6.53
C HIS A 7 0.54 5.71 -7.67
N ARG A 8 1.05 6.16 -8.83
CA ARG A 8 1.44 5.26 -9.93
C ARG A 8 2.64 4.36 -9.60
N VAL A 9 3.56 4.81 -8.74
CA VAL A 9 4.66 3.96 -8.25
C VAL A 9 4.11 2.91 -7.28
N ALA A 10 3.22 3.30 -6.35
CA ALA A 10 2.57 2.34 -5.45
C ALA A 10 1.68 1.33 -6.21
N GLU A 11 1.02 1.75 -7.29
CA GLU A 11 0.31 0.87 -8.22
C GLU A 11 1.24 -0.19 -8.84
N GLU A 12 2.43 0.23 -9.25
CA GLU A 12 3.46 -0.66 -9.81
C GLU A 12 3.98 -1.65 -8.77
N VAL A 13 4.18 -1.21 -7.52
CA VAL A 13 4.53 -2.13 -6.42
C VAL A 13 3.45 -3.22 -6.30
N ARG A 14 2.17 -2.81 -6.20
CA ARG A 14 1.04 -3.72 -6.03
C ARG A 14 0.96 -4.79 -7.14
N SER A 15 1.23 -4.44 -8.39
CA SER A 15 1.14 -5.37 -9.53
C SER A 15 2.05 -6.60 -9.37
N TYR A 16 3.13 -6.49 -8.59
CA TYR A 16 4.07 -7.58 -8.32
C TYR A 16 3.70 -8.49 -7.14
N PHE A 17 2.66 -8.15 -6.38
CA PHE A 17 2.25 -8.84 -5.15
C PHE A 17 0.76 -9.22 -5.18
N ASN A 18 0.37 -9.95 -6.22
CA ASN A 18 -1.03 -10.37 -6.44
C ASN A 18 -1.62 -11.12 -5.24
N THR A 19 -0.86 -11.99 -4.56
CA THR A 19 -1.33 -12.70 -3.35
C THR A 19 -1.71 -11.74 -2.22
N VAL A 20 -0.95 -10.66 -2.03
CA VAL A 20 -1.26 -9.63 -1.01
C VAL A 20 -2.47 -8.81 -1.43
N ASP A 21 -2.60 -8.48 -2.71
CA ASP A 21 -3.77 -7.78 -3.25
C ASP A 21 -5.06 -8.59 -3.06
N GLN A 22 -5.00 -9.89 -3.36
CA GLN A 22 -6.08 -10.85 -3.15
C GLN A 22 -6.43 -10.99 -1.67
N LEU A 23 -5.44 -11.01 -0.76
CA LEU A 23 -5.68 -11.03 0.69
C LEU A 23 -6.49 -9.81 1.10
N ILE A 24 -5.98 -8.61 0.78
CA ILE A 24 -6.59 -7.34 1.17
C ILE A 24 -8.03 -7.25 0.65
N SER A 25 -8.26 -7.62 -0.61
CA SER A 25 -9.60 -7.62 -1.21
C SER A 25 -10.52 -8.66 -0.55
N SER A 26 -10.05 -9.89 -0.35
CA SER A 26 -10.87 -10.98 0.21
C SER A 26 -11.26 -10.70 1.65
N VAL A 27 -10.30 -10.30 2.49
CA VAL A 27 -10.56 -9.96 3.90
C VAL A 27 -11.46 -8.74 4.01
N LYS A 28 -11.31 -7.73 3.14
CA LYS A 28 -12.28 -6.62 3.07
C LYS A 28 -13.70 -7.12 2.82
N GLN A 29 -13.89 -8.06 1.88
CA GLN A 29 -15.21 -8.63 1.59
C GLN A 29 -15.77 -9.47 2.75
N VAL A 30 -14.93 -10.13 3.55
CA VAL A 30 -15.37 -10.86 4.75
C VAL A 30 -16.11 -9.92 5.73
N PHE A 31 -15.63 -8.69 5.87
CA PHE A 31 -16.13 -7.75 6.89
C PHE A 31 -17.05 -6.62 6.36
N LEU A 32 -17.14 -6.40 5.05
CA LEU A 32 -17.83 -5.25 4.44
C LEU A 32 -19.32 -5.12 4.83
N LYS A 33 -20.01 -6.21 5.15
CA LYS A 33 -21.47 -6.23 5.34
C LYS A 33 -21.97 -7.14 6.47
N THR A 34 -21.11 -7.51 7.42
CA THR A 34 -21.49 -8.48 8.46
C THR A 34 -21.11 -8.00 9.85
N PRO A 35 -22.02 -7.29 10.56
CA PRO A 35 -21.79 -6.79 11.91
C PRO A 35 -21.35 -7.88 12.89
N TYR A 36 -21.86 -9.11 12.70
CA TYR A 36 -21.45 -10.28 13.48
C TYR A 36 -19.95 -10.57 13.38
N ARG A 37 -19.38 -10.59 12.17
CA ARG A 37 -17.94 -10.85 11.95
C ARG A 37 -17.06 -9.72 12.50
N THR A 38 -17.56 -8.48 12.41
CA THR A 38 -16.91 -7.32 13.05
C THR A 38 -16.89 -7.46 14.57
N ARG A 39 -17.94 -8.04 15.19
CA ARG A 39 -17.97 -8.33 16.64
C ARG A 39 -16.96 -9.41 17.03
N ILE A 40 -16.75 -10.43 16.19
CA ILE A 40 -15.72 -11.46 16.45
C ILE A 40 -14.34 -10.82 16.62
N ILE A 41 -13.94 -9.93 15.69
CA ILE A 41 -12.65 -9.22 15.82
C ILE A 41 -12.58 -8.44 17.13
N LYS A 42 -13.62 -7.65 17.44
CA LYS A 42 -13.64 -6.81 18.63
C LYS A 42 -13.59 -7.61 19.93
N ASN A 43 -14.16 -8.80 19.95
CA ASN A 43 -14.19 -9.66 21.14
C ASN A 43 -12.87 -10.42 21.32
N GLU A 44 -12.26 -10.89 20.22
CA GLU A 44 -11.03 -11.70 20.29
C GLU A 44 -9.75 -10.88 20.32
N ALA A 45 -9.77 -9.70 19.73
CA ALA A 45 -8.63 -8.81 19.61
C ALA A 45 -9.09 -7.36 19.76
N PRO A 46 -9.58 -6.95 20.95
CA PRO A 46 -10.11 -5.61 21.19
C PRO A 46 -9.08 -4.50 20.92
N ASP A 47 -7.80 -4.81 21.12
CA ASP A 47 -6.69 -3.86 20.93
C ASP A 47 -6.24 -3.74 19.47
N ILE A 48 -6.74 -4.60 18.56
CA ILE A 48 -6.37 -4.55 17.15
C ILE A 48 -7.37 -3.69 16.38
N PRO A 49 -6.90 -2.69 15.60
CA PRO A 49 -7.79 -1.88 14.79
C PRO A 49 -8.48 -2.73 13.73
N MET A 50 -9.71 -2.37 13.35
CA MET A 50 -10.43 -3.06 12.29
C MET A 50 -9.60 -3.10 11.00
N PRO A 51 -9.61 -4.20 10.23
CA PRO A 51 -8.86 -4.28 8.99
C PRO A 51 -9.16 -3.08 8.08
N PRO A 52 -8.13 -2.39 7.58
CA PRO A 52 -8.32 -1.18 6.81
C PRO A 52 -9.07 -1.49 5.51
N GLN A 53 -9.87 -0.53 5.07
CA GLN A 53 -10.53 -0.59 3.77
C GLN A 53 -9.78 0.30 2.79
N PRO A 54 -8.92 -0.26 1.92
CA PRO A 54 -8.25 0.56 0.92
C PRO A 54 -9.29 1.24 0.02
N ILE A 55 -9.02 2.51 -0.26
CA ILE A 55 -9.80 3.33 -1.18
C ILE A 55 -9.29 3.02 -2.59
N LEU A 56 -10.18 2.57 -3.46
CA LEU A 56 -9.87 2.33 -4.87
C LEU A 56 -9.26 3.61 -5.45
N THR A 57 -8.14 3.49 -6.17
CA THR A 57 -7.30 4.58 -6.73
C THR A 57 -6.36 5.34 -5.79
N ARG A 58 -6.44 5.15 -4.45
CA ARG A 58 -5.49 5.73 -3.48
C ARG A 58 -4.53 4.67 -2.97
N TRP A 59 -3.52 4.34 -3.77
CA TRP A 59 -2.60 3.22 -3.52
C TRP A 59 -1.74 3.38 -2.25
N GLY A 60 -1.59 4.60 -1.72
CA GLY A 60 -1.06 4.80 -0.37
C GLY A 60 -1.85 4.05 0.73
N THR A 61 -3.18 3.94 0.59
CA THR A 61 -4.02 3.19 1.53
C THR A 61 -3.84 1.68 1.41
N TRP A 62 -3.49 1.18 0.22
CA TRP A 62 -3.17 -0.23 0.00
C TRP A 62 -1.84 -0.61 0.68
N LEU A 63 -0.82 0.25 0.61
CA LEU A 63 0.44 0.04 1.34
C LEU A 63 0.22 -0.01 2.86
N ASN A 64 -0.59 0.90 3.39
CA ASN A 64 -0.98 0.86 4.81
C ASN A 64 -1.73 -0.43 5.17
N ALA A 65 -2.58 -0.95 4.27
CA ALA A 65 -3.26 -2.22 4.48
C ALA A 65 -2.29 -3.40 4.49
N ALA A 66 -1.32 -3.43 3.57
CA ALA A 66 -0.27 -4.45 3.58
C ALA A 66 0.55 -4.41 4.88
N LYS A 67 0.90 -3.22 5.37
CA LYS A 67 1.55 -3.06 6.68
C LYS A 67 0.68 -3.59 7.83
N TYR A 68 -0.60 -3.22 7.88
CA TYR A 68 -1.53 -3.71 8.90
C TYR A 68 -1.57 -5.25 8.94
N TYR A 69 -1.69 -5.92 7.79
CA TYR A 69 -1.74 -7.39 7.75
C TYR A 69 -0.39 -8.04 8.05
N CYS A 70 0.72 -7.33 7.81
CA CYS A 70 2.04 -7.77 8.25
C CYS A 70 2.15 -7.75 9.78
N GLU A 71 1.72 -6.67 10.42
CA GLU A 71 1.80 -6.47 11.88
C GLU A 71 0.81 -7.38 12.63
N ASN A 72 -0.36 -7.62 12.07
CA ASN A 72 -1.45 -8.38 12.69
C ASN A 72 -1.65 -9.77 12.05
N TYR A 73 -0.60 -10.34 11.46
CA TYR A 73 -0.69 -11.55 10.62
C TYR A 73 -1.35 -12.73 11.35
N GLU A 74 -0.79 -13.14 12.50
CA GLU A 74 -1.24 -14.34 13.21
C GLU A 74 -2.67 -14.17 13.74
N VAL A 75 -2.99 -12.99 14.26
CA VAL A 75 -4.33 -12.72 14.80
C VAL A 75 -5.36 -12.68 13.68
N THR A 76 -5.06 -12.01 12.56
CA THR A 76 -5.97 -11.99 11.40
C THR A 76 -6.18 -13.40 10.85
N LYS A 77 -5.11 -14.19 10.73
CA LYS A 77 -5.18 -15.59 10.28
C LYS A 77 -6.07 -16.43 11.21
N SER A 78 -5.88 -16.31 12.52
CA SER A 78 -6.70 -17.01 13.52
C SER A 78 -8.18 -16.68 13.37
N ILE A 79 -8.53 -15.39 13.27
CA ILE A 79 -9.92 -14.93 13.13
C ILE A 79 -10.55 -15.48 11.84
N ILE A 80 -9.83 -15.41 10.72
CA ILE A 80 -10.33 -15.92 9.43
C ILE A 80 -10.54 -17.44 9.48
N ASN A 81 -9.66 -18.18 10.15
CA ASN A 81 -9.79 -19.64 10.29
C ASN A 81 -11.02 -20.06 11.11
N LYS A 82 -11.47 -19.23 12.06
CA LYS A 82 -12.67 -19.49 12.87
C LYS A 82 -14.00 -19.29 12.14
N LEU A 83 -13.99 -18.57 11.03
CA LEU A 83 -15.20 -18.35 10.24
C LEU A 83 -15.55 -19.59 9.42
N ASP A 84 -16.84 -19.89 9.25
CA ASP A 84 -17.28 -20.95 8.34
C ASP A 84 -16.95 -20.56 6.89
N GLU A 85 -16.24 -21.41 6.18
CA GLU A 85 -15.87 -21.18 4.78
C GLU A 85 -17.06 -21.27 3.82
N ASN A 86 -18.15 -21.91 4.24
CA ASN A 86 -19.38 -22.03 3.48
C ASN A 86 -20.27 -20.78 3.58
N ASP A 87 -20.06 -19.93 4.60
CA ASP A 87 -20.83 -18.70 4.79
C ASP A 87 -20.60 -17.66 3.68
N ALA A 88 -19.41 -17.64 3.09
CA ALA A 88 -19.07 -16.74 2.00
C ALA A 88 -17.83 -17.20 1.24
N SER A 89 -17.86 -17.08 -0.09
CA SER A 89 -16.70 -17.38 -0.95
C SER A 89 -15.47 -16.54 -0.63
N SER A 90 -15.62 -15.35 -0.06
CA SER A 90 -14.52 -14.51 0.41
C SER A 90 -13.78 -15.08 1.62
N ILE A 91 -14.47 -15.83 2.49
CA ILE A 91 -13.87 -16.49 3.65
C ILE A 91 -12.97 -17.62 3.17
N LYS A 92 -13.50 -18.50 2.31
CA LYS A 92 -12.73 -19.59 1.71
C LYS A 92 -11.46 -19.07 1.02
N LYS A 93 -11.61 -18.06 0.16
CA LYS A 93 -10.47 -17.40 -0.51
C LYS A 93 -9.45 -16.84 0.49
N ALA A 94 -9.91 -16.15 1.53
CA ALA A 94 -9.01 -15.59 2.54
C ALA A 94 -8.23 -16.70 3.27
N LYS A 95 -8.91 -17.80 3.66
CA LYS A 95 -8.25 -18.98 4.24
C LYS A 95 -7.17 -19.53 3.30
N ASP A 96 -7.52 -19.83 2.05
CA ASP A 96 -6.59 -20.36 1.05
C ASP A 96 -5.33 -19.49 0.91
N ILE A 97 -5.52 -18.16 0.88
CA ILE A 97 -4.42 -17.20 0.77
C ILE A 97 -3.53 -17.22 2.02
N PHE A 98 -4.08 -17.35 3.23
CA PHE A 98 -3.31 -17.47 4.48
C PHE A 98 -2.45 -18.75 4.58
N TYR A 99 -2.73 -19.75 3.75
CA TYR A 99 -1.90 -20.95 3.60
C TYR A 99 -0.90 -20.86 2.44
N HIS A 100 -0.91 -19.78 1.65
CA HIS A 100 0.08 -19.57 0.60
C HIS A 100 1.47 -19.33 1.23
N PRO A 101 2.51 -20.09 0.84
CA PRO A 101 3.82 -20.08 1.51
C PRO A 101 4.47 -18.70 1.51
N ASP A 102 4.37 -17.98 0.39
CA ASP A 102 5.03 -16.68 0.23
C ASP A 102 4.28 -15.50 0.86
N LEU A 103 3.05 -15.68 1.37
CA LEU A 103 2.24 -14.53 1.80
C LEU A 103 2.93 -13.71 2.89
N LYS A 104 3.40 -14.38 3.95
CA LYS A 104 4.05 -13.73 5.10
C LYS A 104 5.32 -13.01 4.68
N ALA A 105 6.14 -13.63 3.82
CA ALA A 105 7.35 -13.04 3.28
C ALA A 105 7.04 -11.81 2.39
N ASN A 106 6.03 -11.91 1.53
CA ASN A 106 5.60 -10.80 0.67
C ASN A 106 5.09 -9.59 1.49
N LEU A 107 4.28 -9.84 2.53
CA LEU A 107 3.80 -8.79 3.44
C LEU A 107 4.96 -8.09 4.15
N ALA A 108 5.91 -8.86 4.70
CA ALA A 108 7.10 -8.32 5.34
C ALA A 108 7.95 -7.50 4.36
N PHE A 109 8.15 -8.01 3.14
CA PHE A 109 8.90 -7.31 2.12
C PHE A 109 8.26 -5.96 1.76
N ILE A 110 6.94 -5.92 1.52
CA ILE A 110 6.23 -4.68 1.21
C ILE A 110 6.29 -3.69 2.38
N SER A 111 6.05 -4.18 3.60
CA SER A 111 6.04 -3.36 4.82
C SER A 111 7.40 -2.67 5.02
N SER A 112 8.49 -3.43 4.91
CA SER A 112 9.85 -2.92 5.14
C SER A 112 10.36 -2.01 4.01
N ASN A 113 10.00 -2.32 2.75
CA ASN A 113 10.63 -1.68 1.59
C ASN A 113 9.79 -0.60 0.91
N TYR A 114 8.46 -0.61 1.05
CA TYR A 114 7.59 0.28 0.29
C TYR A 114 6.57 1.04 1.12
N ASN A 115 6.32 0.64 2.38
CA ASN A 115 5.32 1.33 3.20
C ASN A 115 5.65 2.82 3.42
N PHE A 116 6.93 3.21 3.40
CA PHE A 116 7.32 4.62 3.51
C PHE A 116 6.68 5.51 2.43
N LEU A 117 6.34 4.95 1.25
CA LEU A 117 5.68 5.69 0.17
C LEU A 117 4.32 6.21 0.61
N SER A 118 3.57 5.48 1.46
CA SER A 118 2.26 5.93 1.94
C SER A 118 2.37 7.24 2.72
N THR A 119 3.41 7.37 3.55
CA THR A 119 3.68 8.57 4.34
C THR A 119 3.92 9.78 3.44
N TYR A 120 4.72 9.63 2.40
CA TYR A 120 5.01 10.73 1.47
C TYR A 120 3.84 11.06 0.56
N ILE A 121 3.05 10.07 0.14
CA ILE A 121 1.79 10.29 -0.56
C ILE A 121 0.88 11.16 0.30
N THR A 122 0.64 10.80 1.56
CA THR A 122 -0.22 11.58 2.46
C THR A 122 0.32 12.99 2.71
N ARG A 123 1.64 13.17 2.82
CA ARG A 123 2.24 14.51 2.90
C ARG A 123 1.95 15.32 1.64
N LEU A 124 2.20 14.75 0.45
CA LEU A 124 1.94 15.41 -0.83
C LEU A 124 0.46 15.71 -1.11
N GLU A 125 -0.46 15.03 -0.42
CA GLU A 125 -1.91 15.30 -0.47
C GLU A 125 -2.33 16.52 0.36
N LYS A 126 -1.49 17.00 1.29
CA LYS A 126 -1.79 18.19 2.08
C LYS A 126 -1.78 19.44 1.19
N GLN A 127 -2.80 20.29 1.38
CA GLN A 127 -2.87 21.59 0.73
C GLN A 127 -1.76 22.52 1.26
N ASN A 128 -1.34 23.49 0.45
CA ASN A 128 -0.34 24.51 0.78
C ASN A 128 1.09 24.00 1.06
N MET A 129 1.47 22.83 0.53
CA MET A 129 2.85 22.36 0.61
C MET A 129 3.80 23.26 -0.19
N MET A 130 4.90 23.66 0.44
CA MET A 130 5.96 24.43 -0.23
C MET A 130 6.66 23.59 -1.32
N LEU A 131 7.07 24.25 -2.41
CA LEU A 131 7.81 23.59 -3.49
C LEU A 131 9.11 22.96 -2.99
N SER A 132 9.84 23.64 -2.12
CA SER A 132 11.07 23.14 -1.47
C SER A 132 10.83 21.84 -0.71
N GLU A 133 9.72 21.73 0.02
CA GLU A 133 9.32 20.52 0.73
C GLU A 133 9.02 19.38 -0.26
N SER A 134 8.28 19.66 -1.35
CA SER A 134 7.99 18.64 -2.37
C SER A 134 9.25 18.10 -3.05
N ILE A 135 10.27 18.96 -3.28
CA ILE A 135 11.57 18.56 -3.82
C ILE A 135 12.34 17.70 -2.82
N SER A 136 12.32 18.05 -1.54
CA SER A 136 12.91 17.25 -0.47
C SER A 136 12.29 15.84 -0.42
N ILE A 137 10.96 15.74 -0.49
CA ILE A 137 10.24 14.46 -0.54
C ILE A 137 10.73 13.59 -1.71
N VAL A 138 10.88 14.17 -2.91
CA VAL A 138 11.38 13.43 -4.08
C VAL A 138 12.78 12.86 -3.85
N LYS A 139 13.69 13.67 -3.29
CA LYS A 139 15.06 13.24 -2.98
C LYS A 139 15.04 12.08 -1.99
N THR A 140 14.30 12.23 -0.88
CA THR A 140 14.24 11.21 0.16
C THR A 140 13.61 9.91 -0.35
N VAL A 141 12.60 9.97 -1.22
CA VAL A 141 12.02 8.75 -1.82
C VAL A 141 12.99 8.05 -2.76
N LYS A 142 13.78 8.79 -3.53
CA LYS A 142 14.81 8.21 -4.39
C LYS A 142 15.90 7.51 -3.58
N GLU A 143 16.27 8.07 -2.44
CA GLU A 143 17.27 7.51 -1.51
C GLU A 143 16.75 6.29 -0.74
N LYS A 144 15.47 6.31 -0.32
CA LYS A 144 14.85 5.23 0.47
C LYS A 144 14.36 4.04 -0.36
N LEU A 145 14.13 4.21 -1.66
CA LEU A 145 13.76 3.08 -2.49
C LEU A 145 14.88 2.04 -2.44
N PRO A 146 14.55 0.74 -2.31
CA PRO A 146 15.55 -0.31 -2.34
C PRO A 146 16.41 -0.17 -3.60
N SER A 147 17.70 -0.48 -3.47
CA SER A 147 18.58 -0.60 -4.62
C SER A 147 17.88 -1.46 -5.68
N PRO A 148 17.89 -1.07 -6.97
CA PRO A 148 17.18 -1.78 -8.02
C PRO A 148 17.81 -3.16 -8.30
N GLN A 149 17.49 -4.11 -7.44
CA GLN A 149 17.92 -5.50 -7.51
C GLN A 149 16.77 -6.37 -7.99
N GLY A 150 17.10 -7.37 -8.81
CA GLY A 150 16.12 -8.21 -9.48
C GLY A 150 15.24 -7.45 -10.49
N ALA A 151 14.42 -8.19 -11.23
CA ALA A 151 13.55 -7.61 -12.25
C ALA A 151 12.49 -6.66 -11.66
N LYS A 152 11.88 -7.04 -10.53
CA LYS A 152 10.83 -6.26 -9.85
C LYS A 152 11.35 -4.91 -9.35
N GLY A 153 12.49 -4.90 -8.63
CA GLY A 153 13.09 -3.69 -8.10
C GLY A 153 13.50 -2.71 -9.21
N LYS A 154 14.11 -3.21 -10.28
CA LYS A 154 14.45 -2.42 -11.47
C LYS A 154 13.23 -1.77 -12.12
N ALA A 155 12.12 -2.50 -12.25
CA ALA A 155 10.91 -1.98 -12.86
C ALA A 155 10.23 -0.89 -12.00
N ILE A 156 10.14 -1.08 -10.69
CA ILE A 156 9.59 -0.09 -9.76
C ILE A 156 10.45 1.18 -9.76
N TYR A 157 11.79 1.03 -9.75
CA TYR A 157 12.70 2.17 -9.81
C TYR A 157 12.57 2.93 -11.13
N LYS A 158 12.53 2.23 -12.27
CA LYS A 158 12.29 2.83 -13.59
C LYS A 158 10.94 3.56 -13.64
N LYS A 159 9.91 3.03 -12.97
CA LYS A 159 8.60 3.70 -12.85
C LYS A 159 8.73 5.04 -12.13
N LEU A 160 9.48 5.10 -11.02
CA LEU A 160 9.77 6.35 -10.33
C LEU A 160 10.50 7.33 -11.26
N GLU A 161 11.57 6.91 -11.93
CA GLU A 161 12.33 7.79 -12.83
C GLU A 161 11.46 8.36 -13.96
N ASN A 162 10.58 7.55 -14.53
CA ASN A 162 9.62 7.99 -15.55
C ASN A 162 8.62 9.02 -15.00
N VAL A 163 8.13 8.82 -13.79
CA VAL A 163 7.24 9.77 -13.11
C VAL A 163 7.97 11.10 -12.85
N LEU A 164 9.21 11.05 -12.36
CA LEU A 164 9.98 12.23 -12.02
C LEU A 164 10.45 12.99 -13.26
N SER A 165 10.95 12.32 -14.29
CA SER A 165 11.44 12.95 -15.52
C SER A 165 10.34 13.71 -16.27
N LYS A 166 9.11 13.15 -16.32
CA LYS A 166 7.95 13.84 -16.91
C LYS A 166 7.57 15.10 -16.12
N LYS A 167 7.72 15.09 -14.79
CA LYS A 167 7.27 16.18 -13.91
C LYS A 167 8.34 17.24 -13.62
N ILE A 168 9.61 16.88 -13.67
CA ILE A 168 10.73 17.84 -13.57
C ILE A 168 10.80 18.71 -14.84
N LYS A 169 10.42 18.19 -16.02
CA LYS A 169 10.26 19.02 -17.23
C LYS A 169 9.19 20.10 -17.02
N ASP A 170 8.04 19.72 -16.46
CA ASP A 170 6.97 20.66 -16.09
C ASP A 170 7.45 21.71 -15.05
N LEU A 171 8.28 21.29 -14.07
CA LEU A 171 8.86 22.20 -13.05
C LEU A 171 9.98 23.10 -13.57
N LYS A 172 10.77 22.66 -14.57
CA LYS A 172 11.79 23.50 -15.23
C LYS A 172 11.13 24.57 -16.11
N LEU A 173 9.98 24.28 -16.72
CA LEU A 173 9.16 25.26 -17.45
C LEU A 173 8.55 26.34 -16.52
N LEU A 174 8.40 26.05 -15.22
CA LEU A 174 7.99 27.05 -14.22
C LEU A 174 9.15 27.93 -13.73
N LYS A 175 10.42 27.59 -14.02
CA LYS A 175 11.61 28.42 -13.74
C LYS A 175 11.91 29.43 -14.85
N THR A 176 11.12 29.47 -15.91
CA THR A 176 11.29 30.40 -17.05
C THR A 176 10.50 31.71 -16.92
N PHE A 177 9.85 31.99 -15.78
CA PHE A 177 9.39 33.34 -15.48
C PHE A 177 10.51 34.11 -14.77
N PRO A 178 10.96 35.26 -15.31
CA PRO A 178 11.96 36.08 -14.67
C PRO A 178 11.37 36.66 -13.38
N ILE A 179 11.97 36.32 -12.24
CA ILE A 179 11.86 37.14 -11.04
C ILE A 179 12.94 38.20 -11.20
N PHE A 180 12.50 39.46 -11.13
CA PHE A 180 13.27 40.70 -11.28
C PHE A 180 14.69 40.65 -10.69
#